data_AF-A0A9E6AVY1-F1
#
_entry.id   AF-A0A9E6AVY1-F1
#
_cell.length_a   1.000
_cell.length_b   1.000
_cell.length_c   1.000
_cell.angle_alpha   90.00
_cell.angle_beta   90.00
_cell.angle_gamma   90.00
#
_symmetry.space_group_name_H-M   'P 1'
#
loop_
_entity.id
_entity.type
_entity.pdbx_description
1 polymer ?
#
loop_
_entity_poly.entity_id
_entity_poly.type
_entity_poly.pdbx_seq_one_letter_code
_entity_poly.pdbx_strand_id
1 'polypeptide(L)' 'MLNGLNILYELDHQMVRGLDYYTRTTFEFISGNLGAQDAICGGGRYDGLVETLGGKPTPAIG' A
#
# COMPACT_ATOMS: atom_id res chain seq x y z
N MET A 1 -0.36 15.12 5.88
CA MET A 1 -1.18 14.22 6.74
C MET A 1 -2.56 14.11 6.11
N LEU A 2 -3.12 12.90 6.00
CA LEU A 2 -4.43 12.66 5.36
C LEU A 2 -5.56 13.52 5.96
N ASN A 3 -5.49 13.80 7.27
CA ASN A 3 -6.41 14.68 7.99
C ASN A 3 -6.53 16.09 7.37
N GLY A 4 -5.43 16.65 6.84
CA GLY A 4 -5.45 17.98 6.22
C GLY A 4 -6.14 18.00 4.85
N LEU A 5 -6.38 16.83 4.25
CA LEU A 5 -7.09 16.66 2.99
C LEU A 5 -8.52 16.14 3.18
N ASN A 6 -8.98 15.97 4.42
CA ASN A 6 -10.27 15.37 4.77
C ASN A 6 -10.49 13.98 4.14
N ILE A 7 -9.42 13.21 3.97
CA ILE A 7 -9.51 11.81 3.51
C ILE A 7 -9.76 10.94 4.74
N LEU A 8 -10.91 10.27 4.76
CA LEU A 8 -11.23 9.28 5.79
C LEU A 8 -10.39 8.02 5.58
N TYR A 9 -9.86 7.48 6.67
CA TYR A 9 -9.11 6.23 6.67
C TYR A 9 -9.26 5.53 8.02
N GLU A 10 -9.04 4.22 8.02
CA GLU A 10 -8.91 3.41 9.22
C GLU A 10 -7.46 2.92 9.34
N LEU A 11 -6.90 2.92 10.55
CA LEU A 11 -5.58 2.35 10.80
C LEU A 11 -5.73 0.87 11.13
N ASP A 12 -5.22 0.03 10.23
CA ASP A 12 -5.11 -1.41 10.46
C ASP A 12 -3.65 -1.82 10.67
N HIS A 13 -3.32 -2.25 11.89
CA HIS A 13 -1.99 -2.72 12.26
C HIS A 13 -1.70 -4.17 11.83
N GLN A 14 -2.72 -4.90 11.36
CA GLN A 14 -2.61 -6.28 10.87
C GLN A 14 -2.58 -6.35 9.34
N MET A 15 -2.71 -5.21 8.66
CA MET A 15 -2.70 -5.16 7.19
C MET A 15 -1.36 -5.66 6.65
N VAL A 16 -1.43 -6.77 5.91
CA VAL A 16 -0.33 -7.31 5.09
C VAL A 16 -0.72 -7.26 3.63
N ARG A 17 0.27 -7.04 2.75
CA ARG A 17 0.08 -7.16 1.30
C ARG A 17 0.60 -8.51 0.84
N GLY A 18 0.04 -9.03 -0.25
CA GLY A 18 0.44 -10.33 -0.80
C GLY A 18 1.80 -10.38 -1.49
N LEU A 19 2.63 -9.32 -1.38
CA LEU A 19 3.93 -9.21 -2.05
C LEU A 19 4.97 -8.67 -1.05
N ASP A 20 6.13 -9.34 -0.96
CA ASP A 20 7.12 -9.09 0.10
C ASP A 20 7.98 -7.84 -0.12
N TYR A 21 7.89 -7.19 -1.28
CA TYR A 21 8.72 -6.03 -1.59
C TYR A 21 8.24 -4.74 -0.91
N TYR A 22 7.06 -4.74 -0.28
CA TYR A 22 6.53 -3.55 0.37
C TYR A 22 7.34 -3.18 1.61
N THR A 23 7.51 -1.88 1.80
CA THR A 23 8.28 -1.26 2.87
C THR A 23 7.49 -0.09 3.45
N ARG A 24 7.43 0.02 4.77
CA ARG A 24 6.71 1.10 5.48
C ARG A 24 5.22 1.20 5.14
N THR A 25 4.82 2.17 4.32
CA THR A 25 3.41 2.52 4.08
C THR A 25 2.74 1.50 3.15
N THR A 26 1.58 1.01 3.55
CA THR A 26 0.65 0.21 2.73
C THR A 26 -0.76 0.80 2.87
N PHE A 27 -1.59 0.61 1.86
CA PHE A 27 -2.99 1.03 1.89
C PHE A 27 -3.85 0.14 1.00
N GLU A 28 -5.15 0.10 1.29
CA GLU A 28 -6.15 -0.59 0.50
C GLU A 28 -7.46 0.19 0.54
N PHE A 29 -8.14 0.24 -0.61
CA PHE A 29 -9.49 0.73 -0.73
C PHE A 29 -10.42 -0.47 -0.85
N ILE A 30 -11.33 -0.60 0.12
CA ILE A 30 -12.29 -1.70 0.19
C ILE A 30 -13.71 -1.19 -0.07
N SER A 31 -14.60 -2.06 -0.55
CA SER A 31 -16.03 -1.80 -0.67
C SER A 31 -16.82 -3.07 -0.42
N GLY A 32 -17.72 -3.02 0.58
CA GLY A 32 -18.58 -4.15 0.94
C GLY A 32 -19.67 -4.49 -0.10
N ASN A 33 -19.67 -3.82 -1.25
CA ASN A 33 -20.61 -4.08 -2.35
C ASN A 33 -20.07 -5.07 -3.39
N LEU A 34 -18.83 -5.57 -3.25
CA LEU A 34 -18.13 -6.38 -4.25
C LEU A 34 -18.09 -7.89 -3.95
N GLY A 35 -18.68 -8.35 -2.84
CA GLY A 35 -18.77 -9.78 -2.50
C GLY A 35 -17.46 -10.31 -1.89
N ALA A 36 -16.99 -11.50 -2.28
CA ALA A 36 -15.81 -12.14 -1.65
C ALA A 36 -14.47 -11.41 -1.90
N GLN A 37 -14.47 -10.37 -2.73
CA GLN A 37 -13.27 -9.63 -3.12
C GLN A 37 -13.54 -8.13 -2.91
N ASP A 38 -13.48 -7.72 -1.64
CA ASP A 38 -13.81 -6.36 -1.22
C ASP A 38 -12.78 -5.32 -1.66
N ALA A 39 -11.55 -5.72 -1.98
CA ALA A 39 -10.47 -4.82 -2.38
C ALA A 39 -10.66 -4.28 -3.80
N ILE A 40 -10.87 -2.96 -3.93
CA ILE A 40 -10.98 -2.24 -5.21
C ILE A 40 -9.59 -1.93 -5.75
N CYS A 41 -8.72 -1.39 -4.90
CA CYS A 41 -7.33 -1.11 -5.24
C CYS A 41 -6.49 -1.06 -3.96
N GLY A 42 -5.18 -1.21 -4.12
CA GLY A 42 -4.26 -1.11 -3.01
C GLY A 42 -2.85 -0.94 -3.52
N GLY A 43 -1.99 -0.48 -2.62
CA GLY A 43 -0.63 -0.12 -2.96
C GLY A 43 0.20 0.10 -1.71
N GLY A 44 1.39 0.62 -1.92
CA GLY A 44 2.34 0.84 -0.85
C GLY A 44 3.71 1.26 -1.35
N ARG A 45 4.59 1.55 -0.41
CA ARG A 45 5.97 1.95 -0.68
C ARG A 45 6.85 0.73 -0.88
N TYR A 46 7.83 0.80 -1.78
CA TYR A 46 8.70 -0.33 -2.16
C TYR A 46 10.11 0.13 -2.52
N ASP A 47 10.74 0.86 -1.59
CA ASP A 47 12.04 1.53 -1.82
C ASP A 47 13.19 0.56 -2.20
N GLY A 48 13.15 -0.68 -1.70
CA GLY A 48 14.19 -1.69 -1.94
C GLY A 48 14.05 -2.44 -3.26
N LEU A 49 12.93 -2.29 -3.97
CA LEU A 49 12.64 -3.09 -5.16
C LEU A 49 13.62 -2.80 -6.30
N VAL A 50 13.92 -1.52 -6.57
CA VAL A 50 14.83 -1.14 -7.66
C VAL A 50 16.24 -1.66 -7.40
N GLU A 51 16.72 -1.61 -6.16
CA GLU A 51 18.02 -2.14 -5.76
C GLU A 51 18.08 -3.66 -5.90
N THR A 52 17.01 -4.37 -5.49
CA THR A 52 16.91 -5.84 -5.60
C THR A 52 16.95 -6.29 -7.07
N LEU A 53 16.50 -5.45 -8.00
CA LEU A 53 16.56 -5.68 -9.44
C LEU A 53 17.88 -5.22 -10.09
N GLY A 54 18.89 -4.83 -9.30
CA GLY A 54 20.23 -4.42 -9.78
C GLY A 54 20.34 -2.95 -10.18
N GLY A 55 19.33 -2.13 -9.88
CA GLY A 55 19.37 -0.69 -10.05
C GLY A 55 20.03 0.04 -8.87
N LYS A 56 20.07 1.37 -8.94
CA LYS A 56 20.48 2.20 -7.80
C LYS A 56 19.35 2.24 -6.75
N PRO A 57 19.65 2.35 -5.44
CA PRO A 57 18.64 2.57 -4.41
C PRO A 57 17.72 3.74 -4.78
N THR A 58 16.43 3.45 -4.96
CA THR A 58 15.46 4.40 -5.50
C THR A 58 14.15 4.28 -4.72
N PRO A 59 13.77 5.30 -3.93
CA PRO A 59 12.49 5.30 -3.23
C PRO A 59 11.32 5.24 -4.22
N ALA A 60 10.28 4.47 -3.91
CA ALA A 60 9.14 4.28 -4.80
C ALA A 60 7.85 3.97 -4.01
N ILE A 61 6.71 4.38 -4.55
CA ILE A 61 5.36 4.16 -3.99
C ILE A 61 4.35 4.13 -5.13
N GLY A 62 3.34 3.26 -5.02
CA GLY A 62 2.31 3.04 -6.03
C GLY A 62 1.27 2.05 -5.59
#